data_AF-A0A921FQE6-F1
#
_entry.id   AF-A0A921FQE6-F1
#
_cell.length_a   1.000
_cell.length_b   1.000
_cell.length_c   1.000
_cell.angle_alpha   90.00
_cell.angle_beta   90.00
_cell.angle_gamma   90.00
#
_symmetry.space_group_name_H-M   'P 1'
#
loop_
_entity.id
_entity.type
_entity.pdbx_description
1 polymer ?
#
loop_
_entity_poly.entity_id
_entity_poly.type
_entity_poly.pdbx_seq_one_letter_code
_entity_poly.pdbx_strand_id
1 'polypeptide(L)'
;TSLTDVDSLDEATGWLTEFHAWYQQHQDFLKHRSYVATTRPEQRPKRLQAGQKSWFTHQRTRSAYFALKRLVTQDQLFIWLTERNTPDEPLPRATSRLEGGHNQPIKELLRHHRGMSESHATVAISWLLYLRTENAQQPWKLVTPDHWATTQKPRIVSTTNDTGTPALFDTNFSWEDGNGIQHGWAGRSN
;
A
#
# COMPACT_ATOMS: atom_id res chain seq x y z
N THR A 1 -4.21 -15.83 -21.74
CA THR A 1 -3.72 -16.48 -20.49
C THR A 1 -4.14 -15.70 -19.26
N SER A 2 -4.52 -16.34 -18.14
CA SER A 2 -4.79 -15.61 -16.88
C SER A 2 -3.49 -15.09 -16.28
N LEU A 3 -3.49 -13.90 -15.68
CA LEU A 3 -2.32 -13.33 -15.01
C LEU A 3 -1.80 -14.25 -13.88
N THR A 4 -2.69 -15.05 -13.28
CA THR A 4 -2.40 -16.01 -12.19
C THR A 4 -1.77 -17.31 -12.65
N ASP A 5 -1.61 -17.52 -13.96
CA ASP A 5 -1.14 -18.79 -14.50
C ASP A 5 0.23 -18.66 -15.21
N VAL A 6 0.76 -17.43 -15.33
CA VAL A 6 2.10 -17.16 -15.89
C VAL A 6 3.23 -17.60 -14.95
N ASP A 7 4.03 -18.56 -15.38
CA ASP A 7 5.18 -19.10 -14.63
C ASP A 7 6.51 -19.08 -15.43
N SER A 8 6.51 -18.57 -16.66
CA SER A 8 7.72 -18.45 -17.49
C SER A 8 7.82 -17.10 -18.22
N LEU A 9 9.02 -16.73 -18.67
CA LEU A 9 9.27 -15.50 -19.44
C LEU A 9 8.56 -15.49 -20.80
N ASP A 10 8.42 -16.66 -21.43
CA ASP A 10 7.70 -16.79 -22.70
C ASP A 10 6.19 -16.55 -22.50
N GLU A 11 5.61 -17.13 -21.45
CA GLU A 11 4.22 -16.88 -21.06
C GLU A 11 3.99 -15.42 -20.66
N ALA A 12 4.95 -14.80 -19.96
CA ALA A 12 4.90 -13.38 -19.63
C ALA A 12 4.87 -12.51 -20.88
N THR A 13 5.70 -12.83 -21.88
CA THR A 13 5.74 -12.12 -23.17
C THR A 13 4.42 -12.29 -23.94
N GLY A 14 3.86 -13.51 -23.95
CA GLY A 14 2.54 -13.79 -24.51
C GLY A 14 1.45 -12.97 -23.82
N TRP A 15 1.46 -12.93 -22.49
CA TRP A 15 0.51 -12.14 -21.70
C TRP A 15 0.62 -10.64 -21.98
N LEU A 16 1.84 -10.09 -22.07
CA LEU A 16 2.06 -8.68 -22.40
C LEU A 16 1.54 -8.34 -23.80
N THR A 17 1.73 -9.25 -24.75
CA THR A 17 1.21 -9.11 -26.11
C THR A 17 -0.33 -9.05 -26.12
N GLU A 18 -0.99 -9.98 -25.42
CA GLU A 18 -2.45 -9.97 -25.25
C GLU A 18 -2.93 -8.68 -24.55
N PHE A 19 -2.23 -8.23 -23.51
CA PHE A 19 -2.56 -7.02 -22.77
C PHE A 19 -2.49 -5.76 -23.64
N HIS A 20 -1.45 -5.64 -24.47
CA HIS A 20 -1.32 -4.53 -25.42
C HIS A 20 -2.37 -4.59 -26.54
N ALA A 21 -2.63 -5.78 -27.10
CA ALA A 21 -3.67 -5.98 -28.10
C ALA A 21 -5.05 -5.59 -27.57
N TRP A 22 -5.37 -5.99 -26.33
CA TRP A 22 -6.61 -5.63 -25.67
C TRP A 22 -6.78 -4.11 -25.55
N TYR A 23 -5.73 -3.38 -25.18
CA TYR A 23 -5.78 -1.91 -25.12
C TYR A 23 -6.06 -1.31 -26.49
N GLN A 24 -5.38 -1.78 -27.54
CA GLN A 24 -5.58 -1.23 -28.89
C GLN A 24 -7.03 -1.38 -29.35
N GLN A 25 -7.66 -2.51 -29.03
CA GLN A 25 -9.06 -2.77 -29.35
C GLN A 25 -10.04 -1.94 -28.51
N HIS A 26 -9.73 -1.66 -27.24
CA HIS A 26 -10.67 -1.05 -26.29
C HIS A 26 -10.31 0.38 -25.87
N GLN A 27 -9.32 1.01 -26.50
CA GLN A 27 -8.85 2.33 -26.09
C GLN A 27 -9.94 3.40 -26.13
N ASP A 28 -10.85 3.35 -27.10
CA ASP A 28 -11.93 4.33 -27.23
C ASP A 28 -12.99 4.15 -26.14
N PHE A 29 -13.29 2.90 -25.80
CA PHE A 29 -14.09 2.57 -24.63
C PHE A 29 -13.47 3.14 -23.34
N LEU A 30 -12.16 3.02 -23.16
CA LEU A 30 -11.47 3.58 -21.99
C LEU A 30 -11.42 5.12 -21.97
N LYS A 31 -11.45 5.75 -23.15
CA LYS A 31 -11.47 7.22 -23.32
C LYS A 31 -12.88 7.80 -23.20
N HIS A 32 -13.93 6.98 -23.28
CA HIS A 32 -15.32 7.41 -23.20
C HIS A 32 -15.60 8.23 -21.92
N ARG A 33 -16.28 9.37 -22.11
CA ARG A 33 -16.61 10.33 -21.04
C ARG A 33 -18.11 10.51 -20.89
N SER A 34 -18.54 10.62 -19.64
CA SER A 34 -19.87 11.11 -19.27
C SER A 34 -19.77 12.56 -18.79
N TYR A 35 -20.83 13.33 -19.00
CA TYR A 35 -20.85 14.76 -18.74
C TYR A 35 -21.89 15.13 -17.69
N VAL A 36 -21.58 16.12 -16.85
CA VAL A 36 -22.52 16.60 -15.81
C VAL A 36 -23.82 17.08 -16.43
N ALA A 37 -23.73 17.79 -17.55
CA ALA A 37 -24.88 18.39 -18.24
C ALA A 37 -25.90 17.35 -18.73
N THR A 38 -25.45 16.14 -19.10
CA THR A 38 -26.30 15.10 -19.69
C THR A 38 -26.61 13.96 -18.74
N THR A 39 -25.95 13.89 -17.58
CA THR A 39 -26.14 12.81 -16.62
C THR A 39 -26.95 13.27 -15.42
N ARG A 40 -27.94 12.47 -15.03
CA ARG A 40 -28.78 12.74 -13.86
C ARG A 40 -27.96 12.76 -12.57
N PRO A 41 -28.24 13.66 -11.61
CA PRO A 41 -27.47 13.81 -10.38
C PRO A 41 -27.20 12.50 -9.62
N GLU A 42 -28.19 11.61 -9.55
CA GLU A 42 -28.11 10.32 -8.84
C GLU A 42 -27.15 9.30 -9.48
N GLN A 43 -26.83 9.45 -10.77
CA GLN A 43 -25.88 8.60 -11.49
C GLN A 43 -24.46 9.18 -11.51
N ARG A 44 -24.26 10.39 -10.96
CA ARG A 44 -22.94 11.04 -10.95
C ARG A 44 -22.04 10.38 -9.89
N PRO A 45 -20.73 10.28 -10.13
CA PRO A 45 -19.79 9.77 -9.14
C PRO A 45 -19.86 10.59 -7.85
N LYS A 46 -19.89 9.92 -6.69
CA LYS A 46 -19.92 10.60 -5.38
C LYS A 46 -18.71 11.52 -5.13
N ARG A 47 -17.57 11.21 -5.74
CA ARG A 47 -16.30 11.96 -5.60
C ARG A 47 -16.05 12.92 -6.77
N LEU A 48 -17.10 13.39 -7.45
CA LEU A 48 -16.96 14.40 -8.49
C LEU A 48 -16.54 15.74 -7.86
N GLN A 49 -15.46 16.34 -8.35
CA GLN A 49 -14.96 17.60 -7.79
C GLN A 49 -15.86 18.78 -8.16
N ALA A 50 -15.92 19.79 -7.29
CA ALA A 50 -16.64 21.03 -7.59
C ALA A 50 -16.09 21.67 -8.87
N GLY A 51 -16.98 22.05 -9.80
CA GLY A 51 -16.59 22.62 -11.10
C GLY A 51 -16.18 21.60 -12.17
N GLN A 52 -16.06 20.31 -11.84
CA GLN A 52 -15.73 19.27 -12.82
C GLN A 52 -16.90 19.04 -13.79
N LYS A 53 -16.65 19.18 -15.11
CA LYS A 53 -17.69 19.10 -16.16
C LYS A 53 -17.94 17.69 -16.71
N SER A 54 -17.00 16.76 -16.54
CA SER A 54 -17.08 15.38 -17.04
C SER A 54 -16.16 14.42 -16.31
N TRP A 55 -16.40 13.13 -16.44
CA TRP A 55 -15.58 12.05 -15.90
C TRP A 55 -15.48 10.90 -16.91
N PHE A 56 -14.52 9.99 -16.71
CA PHE A 56 -14.42 8.77 -17.51
C PHE A 56 -15.57 7.83 -17.14
N THR A 57 -16.35 7.39 -18.12
CA THR A 57 -17.52 6.53 -17.92
C THR A 57 -17.12 5.21 -17.25
N HIS A 58 -16.03 4.61 -17.71
CA HIS A 58 -15.56 3.29 -17.26
C HIS A 58 -14.39 3.40 -16.29
N GLN A 59 -14.55 4.20 -15.24
CA GLN A 59 -13.45 4.53 -14.30
C GLN A 59 -12.79 3.29 -13.69
N ARG A 60 -13.56 2.29 -13.24
CA ARG A 60 -12.99 1.09 -12.60
C ARG A 60 -12.11 0.29 -13.55
N THR A 61 -12.61 -0.02 -14.74
CA THR A 61 -11.87 -0.74 -15.79
C THR A 61 -10.64 0.03 -16.22
N ARG A 62 -10.79 1.35 -16.43
CA ARG A 62 -9.67 2.23 -16.76
C ARG A 62 -8.61 2.21 -15.66
N SER A 63 -8.99 2.39 -14.40
CA SER A 63 -8.04 2.36 -13.29
C SER A 63 -7.31 1.02 -13.18
N ALA A 64 -8.01 -0.10 -13.34
CA ALA A 64 -7.40 -1.43 -13.34
C ALA A 64 -6.36 -1.59 -14.46
N TYR A 65 -6.71 -1.20 -15.69
CA TYR A 65 -5.78 -1.22 -16.82
C TYR A 65 -4.54 -0.35 -16.56
N PHE A 66 -4.71 0.90 -16.11
CA PHE A 66 -3.58 1.79 -15.90
C PHE A 66 -2.73 1.40 -14.68
N ALA A 67 -3.29 0.72 -13.68
CA ALA A 67 -2.52 0.11 -12.60
C ALA A 67 -1.60 -1.00 -13.15
N LEU A 68 -2.12 -1.91 -13.97
CA LEU A 68 -1.32 -2.94 -14.62
C LEU A 68 -0.29 -2.33 -15.59
N LYS A 69 -0.69 -1.38 -16.43
CA LYS A 69 0.21 -0.68 -17.35
C LYS A 69 1.39 -0.04 -16.62
N ARG A 70 1.16 0.54 -15.45
CA ARG A 70 2.22 1.09 -14.61
C ARG A 70 3.22 0.00 -14.21
N LEU A 71 2.74 -1.13 -13.69
CA LEU A 71 3.62 -2.26 -13.32
C LEU A 71 4.41 -2.81 -14.51
N VAL A 72 3.79 -2.88 -15.69
CA VAL A 72 4.47 -3.27 -16.95
C VAL A 72 5.56 -2.26 -17.31
N THR A 73 5.25 -0.96 -17.26
CA THR A 73 6.20 0.10 -17.64
C THR A 73 7.37 0.20 -16.66
N GLN A 74 7.20 -0.30 -15.44
CA GLN A 74 8.22 -0.33 -14.40
C GLN A 74 8.96 -1.67 -14.33
N ASP A 75 8.68 -2.61 -15.25
CA ASP A 75 9.21 -3.97 -15.25
C ASP A 75 8.95 -4.75 -13.94
N GLN A 76 7.87 -4.39 -13.24
CA GLN A 76 7.50 -4.95 -11.94
C GLN A 76 6.41 -6.02 -12.02
N LEU A 77 5.68 -6.12 -13.14
CA LEU A 77 4.53 -7.03 -13.22
C LEU A 77 4.91 -8.51 -13.11
N PHE A 78 6.10 -8.90 -13.59
CA PHE A 78 6.59 -10.28 -13.60
C PHE A 78 7.95 -10.42 -12.91
N ILE A 79 8.25 -9.54 -11.96
CA ILE A 79 9.58 -9.42 -11.33
C ILE A 79 10.07 -10.73 -10.70
N TRP A 80 9.16 -11.62 -10.27
CA TRP A 80 9.52 -12.91 -9.67
C TRP A 80 10.14 -13.90 -10.68
N LEU A 81 9.98 -13.69 -11.98
CA LEU A 81 10.59 -14.51 -13.02
C LEU A 81 12.05 -14.13 -13.29
N THR A 82 12.42 -12.88 -13.00
CA THR A 82 13.75 -12.33 -13.30
C THR A 82 14.61 -12.19 -12.04
N GLU A 83 14.02 -11.75 -10.94
CA GLU A 83 14.71 -11.44 -9.70
C GLU A 83 14.63 -12.58 -8.69
N ARG A 84 15.63 -12.64 -7.82
CA ARG A 84 15.78 -13.69 -6.80
C ARG A 84 16.02 -13.08 -5.43
N ASN A 85 15.54 -13.76 -4.38
CA ASN A 85 15.77 -13.35 -2.99
C ASN A 85 17.21 -13.68 -2.57
N THR A 86 17.69 -14.85 -2.96
CA THR A 86 19.09 -15.29 -2.86
C THR A 86 19.44 -16.07 -4.15
N PRO A 87 20.72 -16.37 -4.43
CA PRO A 87 21.09 -17.17 -5.61
C PRO A 87 20.26 -18.46 -5.76
N ASP A 88 19.93 -19.09 -4.62
CA ASP A 88 19.21 -20.36 -4.56
C ASP A 88 17.69 -20.21 -4.31
N GLU A 89 17.20 -19.03 -3.94
CA GLU A 89 15.77 -18.79 -3.64
C GLU A 89 15.14 -17.79 -4.64
N PRO A 90 14.23 -18.24 -5.53
CA PRO A 90 13.48 -17.33 -6.39
C PRO A 90 12.52 -16.49 -5.56
N LEU A 91 12.19 -15.29 -6.05
CA LEU A 91 11.17 -14.48 -5.40
C LEU A 91 9.81 -15.18 -5.44
N PRO A 92 9.04 -15.14 -4.33
CA PRO A 92 7.70 -15.67 -4.33
C PRO A 92 6.80 -14.83 -5.25
N ARG A 93 5.98 -15.50 -6.07
CA ARG A 93 5.01 -14.89 -6.98
C ARG A 93 4.02 -13.96 -6.28
N ALA A 94 3.64 -14.29 -5.05
CA ALA A 94 2.63 -13.56 -4.28
C ALA A 94 3.19 -13.12 -2.92
N THR A 95 2.69 -11.99 -2.45
CA THR A 95 2.96 -11.46 -1.10
C THR A 95 2.23 -12.25 0.00
N SER A 96 1.67 -13.43 -0.29
CA SER A 96 0.99 -14.27 0.70
C SER A 96 1.91 -14.65 1.87
N ARG A 97 3.21 -14.86 1.60
CA ARG A 97 4.24 -15.04 2.65
C ARG A 97 4.37 -13.81 3.55
N LEU A 98 4.30 -12.60 2.99
CA LEU A 98 4.33 -11.35 3.76
C LEU A 98 3.05 -11.17 4.58
N GLU A 99 1.89 -11.41 3.97
CA GLU A 99 0.59 -11.23 4.61
C GLU A 99 0.32 -12.24 5.73
N GLY A 100 0.67 -13.51 5.51
CA GLY A 100 0.52 -14.58 6.50
C GLY A 100 1.68 -14.65 7.50
N GLY A 101 2.90 -14.27 7.10
CA GLY A 101 4.09 -14.39 7.92
C GLY A 101 4.29 -13.21 8.87
N HIS A 102 4.52 -12.02 8.33
CA HIS A 102 4.85 -10.84 9.14
C HIS A 102 3.63 -9.98 9.48
N ASN A 103 2.71 -9.79 8.53
CA ASN A 103 1.55 -8.91 8.77
C ASN A 103 0.51 -9.55 9.71
N GLN A 104 0.32 -10.87 9.67
CA GLN A 104 -0.64 -11.53 10.53
C GLN A 104 -0.28 -11.35 12.02
N PRO A 105 0.95 -11.60 12.49
CA PRO A 105 1.29 -11.40 13.89
C PRO A 105 1.25 -9.94 14.34
N ILE A 106 1.56 -8.99 13.44
CA ILE A 106 1.40 -7.55 13.71
C ILE A 106 -0.09 -7.24 13.94
N LYS A 107 -0.95 -7.70 13.03
CA LYS A 107 -2.40 -7.53 13.15
C LYS A 107 -2.92 -8.18 14.44
N GLU A 108 -2.39 -9.33 14.83
CA GLU A 108 -2.75 -10.02 16.08
C GLU A 108 -2.34 -9.24 17.33
N LEU A 109 -1.09 -8.76 17.38
CA LEU A 109 -0.59 -7.92 18.48
C LEU A 109 -1.49 -6.70 18.67
N LEU A 110 -1.78 -5.97 17.60
CA LEU A 110 -2.63 -4.79 17.66
C LEU A 110 -4.08 -5.12 18.02
N ARG A 111 -4.58 -6.30 17.63
CA ARG A 111 -5.94 -6.74 17.96
C ARG A 111 -6.08 -7.15 19.42
N HIS A 112 -5.09 -7.79 20.02
CA HIS A 112 -5.09 -8.16 21.43
C HIS A 112 -4.87 -6.95 22.35
N HIS A 113 -4.10 -5.95 21.89
CA HIS A 113 -3.79 -4.75 22.65
C HIS A 113 -4.45 -3.50 22.07
N ARG A 114 -5.78 -3.54 21.91
CA ARG A 114 -6.56 -2.38 21.46
C ARG A 114 -6.41 -1.23 22.45
N GLY A 115 -6.36 0.00 21.94
CA GLY A 115 -6.23 1.21 22.76
C GLY A 115 -4.79 1.62 23.08
N MET A 116 -3.79 0.91 22.53
CA MET A 116 -2.40 1.33 22.59
C MET A 116 -2.20 2.67 21.85
N SER A 117 -1.44 3.60 22.45
CA SER A 117 -1.03 4.82 21.75
C SER A 117 -0.14 4.46 20.56
N GLU A 118 -0.13 5.28 19.53
CA GLU A 118 0.71 5.08 18.34
C GLU A 118 2.19 4.84 18.71
N SER A 119 2.74 5.68 19.59
CA SER A 119 4.12 5.54 20.08
C SER A 119 4.39 4.17 20.72
N HIS A 120 3.43 3.65 21.49
CA HIS A 120 3.58 2.35 22.14
C HIS A 120 3.37 1.22 21.13
N ALA A 121 2.46 1.37 20.17
CA ALA A 121 2.24 0.42 19.09
C ALA A 121 3.50 0.25 18.23
N THR A 122 4.14 1.36 17.85
CA THR A 122 5.40 1.33 17.10
C THR A 122 6.49 0.59 17.84
N VAL A 123 6.67 0.86 19.15
CA VAL A 123 7.66 0.16 19.98
C VAL A 123 7.33 -1.34 20.08
N ALA A 124 6.06 -1.69 20.33
CA ALA A 124 5.64 -3.07 20.45
C ALA A 124 5.82 -3.86 19.14
N ILE A 125 5.48 -3.25 17.99
CA ILE A 125 5.72 -3.82 16.66
C ILE A 125 7.23 -3.96 16.39
N SER A 126 8.02 -2.97 16.75
CA SER A 126 9.48 -3.00 16.57
C SER A 126 10.10 -4.17 17.33
N TRP A 127 9.71 -4.38 18.60
CA TRP A 127 10.13 -5.53 19.38
C TRP A 127 9.64 -6.86 18.80
N LEU A 128 8.38 -6.89 18.36
CA LEU A 128 7.77 -8.06 17.73
C LEU A 128 8.54 -8.48 16.46
N LEU A 129 8.98 -7.52 15.65
CA LEU A 129 9.78 -7.75 14.45
C LEU A 129 11.22 -8.14 14.82
N TYR A 130 11.84 -7.43 15.77
CA TYR A 130 13.18 -7.73 16.26
C TYR A 130 13.32 -9.19 16.73
N LEU A 131 12.36 -9.67 17.52
CA LEU A 131 12.34 -11.04 18.04
C LEU A 131 12.16 -12.11 16.95
N ARG A 132 11.78 -11.72 15.72
CA ARG A 132 11.67 -12.62 14.56
C ARG A 132 12.85 -12.54 13.61
N THR A 133 13.91 -11.80 13.95
CA THR A 133 15.16 -11.79 13.20
C THR A 133 16.01 -13.00 13.55
N GLU A 134 16.91 -13.40 12.65
CA GLU A 134 17.76 -14.60 12.81
C GLU A 134 18.63 -14.57 14.06
N ASN A 135 19.05 -13.37 14.49
CA ASN A 135 19.97 -13.15 15.61
C ASN A 135 19.34 -12.29 16.72
N ALA A 136 18.07 -12.53 17.03
CA ALA A 136 17.39 -11.83 18.11
C ALA A 136 18.04 -12.16 19.47
N GLN A 137 18.50 -11.12 20.17
CA GLN A 137 18.94 -11.27 21.55
C GLN A 137 17.74 -11.23 22.50
N GLN A 138 17.90 -11.82 23.67
CA GLN A 138 16.91 -11.64 24.73
C GLN A 138 16.84 -10.14 25.10
N PRO A 139 15.65 -9.52 25.12
CA PRO A 139 15.51 -8.07 25.33
C PRO A 139 16.24 -7.55 26.58
N TRP A 140 16.27 -8.34 27.65
CA TRP A 140 16.96 -7.99 28.89
C TRP A 140 18.49 -7.87 28.77
N LYS A 141 19.10 -8.43 27.72
CA LYS A 141 20.54 -8.28 27.46
C LYS A 141 20.87 -6.95 26.76
N LEU A 142 19.88 -6.32 26.13
CA LEU A 142 20.03 -5.01 25.49
C LEU A 142 19.90 -3.86 26.50
N VAL A 143 19.39 -4.17 27.68
CA VAL A 143 19.21 -3.24 28.77
C VAL A 143 20.56 -3.00 29.48
N THR A 144 21.13 -1.81 29.29
CA THR A 144 22.28 -1.31 30.05
C THR A 144 21.84 -0.40 31.22
N PRO A 145 22.64 -0.32 32.29
CA PRO A 145 22.38 0.62 33.40
C PRO A 145 22.23 2.09 32.97
N ASP A 146 22.88 2.49 31.88
CA ASP A 146 22.79 3.85 31.33
C ASP A 146 21.38 4.22 30.85
N HIS A 147 20.58 3.23 30.43
CA HIS A 147 19.18 3.48 30.09
C HIS A 147 18.36 3.93 31.30
N TRP A 148 18.76 3.59 32.53
CA TRP A 148 18.01 3.94 33.75
C TRP A 148 18.23 5.41 34.13
N ALA A 149 19.32 6.01 33.66
CA ALA A 149 19.65 7.42 33.87
C ALA A 149 18.90 8.35 32.89
N THR A 150 18.29 7.80 31.82
CA THR A 150 17.61 8.60 30.81
C THR A 150 16.15 8.85 31.18
N THR A 151 15.87 9.95 31.87
CA THR A 151 14.49 10.39 32.23
C THR A 151 13.81 11.17 31.10
N GLN A 152 14.54 11.49 30.03
CA GLN A 152 14.04 12.27 28.90
C GLN A 152 13.31 11.32 27.93
N LYS A 153 11.99 11.47 27.79
CA LYS A 153 11.28 10.87 26.65
C LYS A 153 11.92 11.43 25.37
N PRO A 154 12.49 10.60 24.47
CA PRO A 154 12.97 11.11 23.20
C PRO A 154 11.81 11.81 22.51
N ARG A 155 11.97 13.10 22.23
CA ARG A 155 10.99 13.84 21.44
C ARG A 155 11.07 13.24 20.04
N ILE A 156 10.02 12.53 19.63
CA ILE A 156 9.83 12.14 18.23
C ILE A 156 9.69 13.46 17.47
N VAL A 157 10.77 13.89 16.81
CA VAL A 157 10.74 15.04 15.93
C VAL A 157 10.15 14.54 14.62
N SER A 158 8.91 14.92 14.32
CA SER A 158 8.39 14.81 12.97
C SER A 158 9.24 15.72 12.08
N THR A 159 10.18 15.17 11.33
CA THR A 159 10.95 15.90 10.33
C THR A 159 10.07 16.15 9.11
N THR A 160 9.15 17.09 9.21
CA THR A 160 8.55 17.70 8.02
C THR A 160 9.54 18.73 7.49
N ASN A 161 9.96 18.61 6.23
CA ASN A 161 10.67 19.69 5.55
C ASN A 161 9.78 20.95 5.52
N ASP A 162 10.36 22.14 5.38
CA ASP A 162 9.65 23.45 5.36
C ASP A 162 8.54 23.58 4.30
N THR A 163 8.39 22.58 3.42
CA THR A 163 7.36 22.47 2.37
C THR A 163 6.21 21.52 2.74
N GLY A 164 6.21 20.93 3.96
CA GLY A 164 5.12 20.06 4.44
C GLY A 164 4.99 18.72 3.70
N THR A 165 6.02 18.30 2.96
CA THR A 165 6.07 17.00 2.26
C THR A 165 6.94 16.01 3.04
N PRO A 166 6.51 14.74 3.19
CA PRO A 166 7.36 13.71 3.79
C PRO A 166 8.62 13.50 2.94
N ALA A 167 9.79 13.44 3.58
CA ALA A 167 11.02 13.03 2.93
C ALA A 167 10.81 11.64 2.31
N LEU A 168 11.31 11.47 1.09
CA LEU A 168 10.86 10.47 0.12
C LEU A 168 11.02 9.00 0.56
N PHE A 169 11.74 8.74 1.67
CA PHE A 169 11.86 7.43 2.31
C PHE A 169 12.18 7.59 3.81
N ASP A 170 11.18 7.72 4.71
CA ASP A 170 11.38 7.34 6.12
C ASP A 170 10.09 7.04 6.93
N THR A 171 10.02 5.78 7.37
CA THR A 171 9.52 5.21 8.66
C THR A 171 8.19 5.57 9.34
N ASN A 172 7.29 6.40 8.79
CA ASN A 172 5.97 6.58 9.45
C ASN A 172 4.82 5.90 8.70
N PHE A 173 4.16 4.97 9.38
CA PHE A 173 2.83 4.47 9.02
C PHE A 173 1.81 5.56 9.37
N SER A 174 1.28 6.26 8.36
CA SER A 174 0.10 7.10 8.55
C SER A 174 -1.15 6.23 8.43
N TRP A 175 -2.05 6.31 9.41
CA TRP A 175 -3.37 5.67 9.32
C TRP A 175 -4.25 6.32 8.24
N GLU A 176 -3.88 7.49 7.71
CA GLU A 176 -4.55 8.13 6.58
C GLU A 176 -4.23 7.44 5.24
N ASP A 177 -3.08 6.76 5.15
CA ASP A 177 -2.63 6.06 3.94
C ASP A 177 -3.22 4.66 3.77
N GLY A 178 -3.90 4.13 4.80
CA GLY A 178 -4.43 2.77 4.82
C GLY A 178 -5.86 2.69 5.37
N ASN A 179 -6.83 2.56 4.47
CA ASN A 179 -8.27 2.36 4.72
C ASN A 179 -9.00 3.59 5.29
N GLY A 180 -9.63 4.35 4.38
CA GLY A 180 -10.52 5.45 4.72
C GLY A 180 -11.69 5.01 5.61
N ILE A 181 -11.55 5.27 6.91
CA ILE A 181 -12.67 5.46 7.82
C ILE A 181 -13.06 6.94 7.72
N GLN A 182 -14.26 7.20 7.22
CA GLN A 182 -14.80 8.57 7.19
C GLN A 182 -15.02 9.03 8.63
N HIS A 183 -14.43 10.15 9.03
CA HIS A 183 -14.93 10.88 10.19
C HIS A 183 -16.33 11.38 9.86
N GLY A 184 -17.33 10.70 10.40
CA GLY A 184 -18.71 11.19 10.42
C GLY A 184 -18.82 12.46 11.25
N TRP A 185 -19.62 13.40 10.76
CA TRP A 185 -20.02 14.61 11.48
C TRP A 185 -20.62 14.26 12.85
N ALA A 186 -19.93 14.64 13.93
CA ALA A 186 -20.52 14.76 15.25
C ALA A 186 -20.73 16.25 15.55
N GLY A 187 -22.00 16.60 15.75
CA GLY A 187 -22.50 17.96 15.75
C GLY A 187 -22.00 18.83 16.91
N ARG A 188 -22.13 20.14 16.68
CA ARG A 188 -22.30 21.11 17.74
C ARG A 188 -23.77 21.53 17.74
N SER A 189 -24.43 21.21 18.85
CA SER A 189 -25.66 21.85 19.31
C SER A 189 -25.37 23.27 19.76
N ASN A 190 -26.23 24.21 19.33
CA ASN A 190 -26.45 25.59 19.75
C ASN A 190 -25.25 26.42 20.22
#